data_AF-A0A7Z1SAY7-F1
#
_entry.id   AF-A0A7Z1SAY7-F1
#
_cell.length_a   1.000
_cell.length_b   1.000
_cell.length_c   1.000
_cell.angle_alpha   90.00
_cell.angle_beta   90.00
_cell.angle_gamma   90.00
#
_symmetry.space_group_name_H-M   'P 1'
#
loop_
_entity.id
_entity.type
_entity.pdbx_description
1 polymer ?
#
loop_
_entity_poly.entity_id
_entity_poly.type
_entity_poly.pdbx_seq_one_letter_code
_entity_poly.pdbx_strand_id
1 'polypeptide(L)'
;MKVLVAMDEFNGIISSYQANRYVEEAVASQIEDADIVQVPLFNGRHELLDSVFLWQSGNKYRVSAHDADMKETEAIYGQTDSGMTIIEGHLFLNGKKPIQHRSSYGLGEVIKAALDNHTEHLVISLG
;
A
#
# COMPACT_ATOMS: atom_id res chain seq x y z
N MET A 1 -8.26 7.76 29.81
CA MET A 1 -7.32 8.62 29.04
C MET A 1 -7.35 8.16 27.59
N LYS A 2 -7.31 9.04 26.59
CA LYS A 2 -7.29 8.62 25.18
C LYS A 2 -5.87 8.61 24.63
N VAL A 3 -5.48 7.49 24.01
CA VAL A 3 -4.13 7.28 23.48
C VAL A 3 -4.23 6.86 22.03
N LEU A 4 -3.61 7.64 21.15
CA LEU A 4 -3.39 7.25 19.76
C LEU A 4 -1.99 6.66 19.64
N VAL A 5 -1.90 5.41 19.24
CA VAL A 5 -0.63 4.75 18.91
C VAL A 5 -0.53 4.74 17.39
N ALA A 6 0.51 5.35 16.85
CA ALA A 6 0.76 5.40 15.42
C ALA A 6 2.24 5.19 15.15
N MET A 7 2.69 3.95 15.34
CA MET A 7 4.09 3.57 15.13
C MET A 7 4.33 3.22 13.65
N ASP A 8 5.52 3.57 13.14
CA ASP A 8 6.02 3.07 11.86
C ASP A 8 6.75 1.73 12.06
N GLU A 9 7.08 1.05 10.96
CA GLU A 9 7.93 -0.13 11.00
C GLU A 9 9.36 0.19 11.44
N PHE A 10 10.04 -0.81 11.99
CA PHE A 10 11.44 -0.68 12.40
C PHE A 10 12.34 -1.41 11.40
N ASN A 11 12.51 -0.84 10.20
CA ASN A 11 13.40 -1.35 9.15
C ASN A 11 13.23 -2.86 8.87
N GLY A 12 11.99 -3.36 8.82
CA GLY A 12 11.69 -4.78 8.61
C GLY A 12 12.03 -5.73 9.78
N ILE A 13 12.50 -5.21 10.93
CA ILE A 13 12.71 -6.01 12.16
C ILE A 13 11.36 -6.34 12.80
N ILE A 14 10.50 -5.32 12.94
CA ILE A 14 9.11 -5.47 13.34
C ILE A 14 8.24 -4.59 12.43
N SER A 15 7.07 -5.11 12.07
CA SER A 15 6.10 -4.36 11.29
C SER A 15 5.48 -3.24 12.12
N SER A 16 4.94 -2.23 11.43
CA SER A 16 4.14 -1.17 12.05
C SER A 16 3.02 -1.76 12.94
N TYR A 17 2.34 -2.83 12.50
CA TYR A 17 1.36 -3.55 13.32
C TYR A 17 1.94 -4.09 14.64
N GLN A 18 3.09 -4.78 14.59
CA GLN A 18 3.75 -5.32 15.78
C GLN A 18 4.21 -4.21 16.73
N ALA A 19 4.77 -3.12 16.19
CA ALA A 19 5.19 -1.96 16.97
C ALA A 19 4.01 -1.31 17.70
N ASN A 20 2.87 -1.12 17.02
CA ASN A 20 1.65 -0.61 17.61
C ASN A 20 1.15 -1.53 18.75
N ARG A 21 1.23 -2.85 18.55
CA ARG A 21 0.80 -3.85 19.54
C ARG A 21 1.63 -3.80 20.83
N TYR A 22 2.95 -3.70 20.72
CA TYR A 22 3.82 -3.60 21.90
C TYR A 22 3.55 -2.33 22.73
N VAL A 23 3.28 -1.20 22.08
CA VAL A 23 2.95 0.04 22.78
C VAL A 23 1.58 -0.05 23.45
N GLU A 24 0.57 -0.61 22.77
CA GLU A 24 -0.76 -0.85 23.36
C GLU A 24 -0.66 -1.71 24.63
N GLU A 25 0.04 -2.84 24.56
CA GLU A 25 0.21 -3.75 25.69
C GLU A 25 0.93 -3.07 26.87
N ALA A 26 1.96 -2.26 26.58
CA ALA A 26 2.67 -1.51 27.60
C ALA A 26 1.77 -0.46 28.28
N VAL A 27 0.99 0.31 27.51
CA VAL A 27 0.06 1.32 28.05
C VAL A 27 -1.04 0.67 28.88
N ALA A 28 -1.66 -0.39 28.35
CA ALA A 28 -2.73 -1.13 29.04
C ALA A 28 -2.23 -1.77 30.36
N SER A 29 -0.95 -2.14 30.44
CA SER A 29 -0.36 -2.69 31.68
C SER A 29 -0.24 -1.68 32.82
N GLN A 30 -0.23 -0.37 32.51
CA GLN A 30 -0.05 0.71 33.49
C GLN A 30 -1.35 1.48 33.76
N ILE A 31 -2.28 1.47 32.81
CA ILE A 31 -3.49 2.31 32.84
C ILE A 31 -4.69 1.48 32.36
N GLU A 32 -5.43 0.91 33.32
CA GLU A 32 -6.53 -0.03 33.09
C GLU A 32 -7.68 0.57 32.25
N ASP A 33 -7.97 1.86 32.42
CA ASP A 33 -9.04 2.59 31.70
C ASP A 33 -8.52 3.45 30.53
N ALA A 34 -7.41 3.04 29.90
CA ALA A 34 -6.93 3.70 28.68
C ALA A 34 -7.80 3.32 27.47
N ASP A 35 -8.29 4.32 26.76
CA ASP A 35 -8.96 4.18 25.46
C ASP A 35 -7.89 4.31 24.38
N ILE A 36 -7.38 3.16 23.91
CA ILE A 36 -6.24 3.08 23.00
C ILE A 36 -6.74 2.80 21.58
N VAL A 37 -6.35 3.65 20.64
CA VAL A 37 -6.60 3.45 19.21
C VAL A 37 -5.26 3.28 18.52
N GLN A 38 -5.13 2.22 17.72
CA GLN A 38 -3.95 1.96 16.90
C GLN A 38 -4.19 2.42 15.46
N VAL A 39 -3.21 3.11 14.89
CA VAL A 39 -3.18 3.50 13.48
C VAL A 39 -1.82 3.07 12.92
N PRO A 40 -1.73 1.90 12.28
CA PRO A 40 -0.53 1.48 11.59
C PRO A 40 -0.11 2.55 10.58
N LEU A 41 1.12 3.04 10.70
CA LEU A 41 1.70 3.89 9.68
C LEU A 41 2.27 3.02 8.56
N PHE A 42 2.15 3.51 7.33
CA PHE A 42 2.65 2.86 6.14
C PHE A 42 3.53 3.86 5.39
N ASN A 43 4.80 3.51 5.22
CA ASN A 43 5.80 4.38 4.60
C ASN A 43 5.72 4.38 3.06
N GLY A 44 4.71 3.72 2.47
CA GLY A 44 4.43 3.70 1.05
C GLY A 44 5.45 2.92 0.22
N ARG A 45 6.47 2.28 0.81
CA ARG A 45 7.51 1.55 0.06
C ARG A 45 7.06 0.15 -0.36
N HIS A 46 6.32 -0.53 0.51
CA HIS A 46 5.79 -1.87 0.25
C HIS A 46 4.37 -2.02 0.81
N GLU A 47 3.57 -2.81 0.11
CA GLU A 47 2.26 -3.29 0.57
C GLU A 47 1.26 -2.18 0.90
N LEU A 48 1.37 -1.00 0.26
CA LEU A 48 0.46 0.13 0.46
C LEU A 48 -0.99 -0.29 0.15
N LEU A 49 -1.16 -1.10 -0.89
CA LEU A 49 -2.47 -1.64 -1.25
C LEU A 49 -3.06 -2.48 -0.12
N ASP A 50 -2.32 -3.48 0.36
CA ASP A 50 -2.80 -4.36 1.43
C ASP A 50 -3.04 -3.59 2.73
N SER A 51 -2.14 -2.66 3.02
CA SER A 51 -2.17 -1.77 4.16
C SER A 51 -3.44 -0.93 4.26
N VAL A 52 -3.85 -0.29 3.16
CA VAL A 52 -5.11 0.47 3.14
C VAL A 52 -6.31 -0.45 3.29
N PHE A 53 -6.27 -1.63 2.66
CA PHE A 53 -7.36 -2.61 2.70
C PHE A 53 -7.50 -3.34 4.06
N LEU A 54 -6.55 -3.15 5.00
CA LEU A 54 -6.74 -3.57 6.40
C LEU A 54 -7.80 -2.73 7.13
N TRP A 55 -8.00 -1.49 6.70
CA TRP A 55 -8.85 -0.51 7.40
C TRP A 55 -10.02 -0.01 6.56
N GLN A 56 -9.88 -0.02 5.23
CA GLN A 56 -10.91 0.41 4.30
C GLN A 56 -11.43 -0.76 3.47
N SER A 57 -12.75 -0.83 3.35
CA SER A 57 -13.40 -1.70 2.38
C SER A 57 -13.23 -1.14 0.96
N GLY A 58 -13.32 -2.04 -0.02
CA GLY A 58 -13.11 -1.70 -1.43
C GLY A 58 -12.98 -2.95 -2.30
N ASN A 59 -12.62 -2.72 -3.56
CA ASN A 59 -12.41 -3.78 -4.55
C ASN A 59 -10.97 -3.76 -5.06
N LYS A 60 -10.39 -4.96 -5.22
CA LYS A 60 -9.11 -5.15 -5.91
C LYS A 60 -9.38 -5.65 -7.33
N TYR A 61 -8.70 -5.05 -8.30
CA TYR A 61 -8.83 -5.36 -9.72
C TYR A 61 -7.52 -5.93 -10.24
N ARG A 62 -7.63 -7.00 -11.03
CA ARG A 62 -6.52 -7.59 -11.78
C ARG A 62 -6.55 -7.06 -13.20
N VAL A 63 -5.40 -6.65 -13.71
CA VAL A 63 -5.24 -6.15 -15.08
C VAL A 63 -3.99 -6.77 -15.71
N SER A 64 -4.10 -7.14 -16.98
CA SER A 64 -2.95 -7.52 -17.78
C SER A 64 -2.21 -6.25 -18.22
N ALA A 65 -0.91 -6.17 -17.92
CA ALA A 65 -0.06 -5.03 -18.22
C ALA A 65 1.34 -5.51 -18.63
N HIS A 66 2.21 -4.58 -19.03
CA HIS A 66 3.59 -4.89 -19.41
C HIS A 66 4.60 -4.55 -18.31
N ASP A 67 5.47 -5.50 -17.98
CA ASP A 67 6.58 -5.29 -17.04
C ASP A 67 7.67 -4.35 -17.61
N ALA A 68 8.72 -4.12 -16.82
CA ALA A 68 9.83 -3.25 -17.21
C ALA A 68 10.55 -3.69 -18.50
N ASP A 69 10.50 -4.97 -18.85
CA ASP A 69 11.11 -5.54 -20.05
C ASP A 69 10.13 -5.66 -21.23
N MET A 70 8.91 -5.10 -21.10
CA MET A 70 7.79 -5.19 -22.05
C MET A 70 7.23 -6.61 -22.23
N LYS A 71 7.23 -7.43 -21.17
CA LYS A 71 6.54 -8.72 -21.15
C LYS A 71 5.19 -8.58 -20.45
N GLU A 72 4.19 -9.31 -20.94
CA GLU A 72 2.90 -9.38 -20.26
C GLU A 72 3.06 -9.96 -18.85
N THR A 73 2.43 -9.29 -17.90
CA THR A 73 2.34 -9.67 -16.49
C THR A 73 0.97 -9.29 -15.94
N GLU A 74 0.58 -9.89 -14.82
CA GLU A 74 -0.59 -9.46 -14.08
C GLU A 74 -0.19 -8.36 -13.08
N ALA A 75 -0.96 -7.27 -13.04
CA ALA A 75 -0.87 -6.22 -12.05
C ALA A 75 -2.17 -6.12 -11.26
N ILE A 76 -2.07 -5.69 -10.01
CA ILE A 76 -3.21 -5.49 -9.12
C ILE A 76 -3.24 -4.02 -8.69
N TYR A 77 -4.41 -3.42 -8.73
CA TYR A 77 -4.69 -2.14 -8.07
C TYR A 77 -5.97 -2.26 -7.25
N GLY A 78 -6.19 -1.34 -6.32
CA GLY A 78 -7.39 -1.33 -5.49
C GLY A 78 -8.10 0.00 -5.51
N GLN A 79 -9.42 -0.03 -5.40
CA GLN A 79 -10.26 1.15 -5.22
C GLN A 79 -11.04 0.97 -3.93
N THR A 80 -10.91 1.91 -3.00
CA THR A 80 -11.66 1.93 -1.75
C THR A 80 -13.10 2.37 -2.02
N ASP A 81 -14.03 2.02 -1.11
CA ASP A 81 -15.42 2.47 -1.19
C ASP A 81 -15.56 4.00 -1.07
N SER A 82 -14.52 4.67 -0.55
CA SER A 82 -14.38 6.14 -0.51
C SER A 82 -13.97 6.76 -1.85
N GLY A 83 -13.70 5.96 -2.88
CA GLY A 83 -13.32 6.43 -4.23
C GLY A 83 -11.83 6.68 -4.43
N MET A 84 -10.98 6.31 -3.47
CA MET A 84 -9.53 6.41 -3.59
C MET A 84 -8.96 5.15 -4.25
N THR A 85 -8.20 5.34 -5.32
CA THR A 85 -7.53 4.25 -6.02
C THR A 85 -6.04 4.21 -5.69
N ILE A 86 -5.54 3.02 -5.38
CA ILE A 86 -4.18 2.75 -4.96
C ILE A 86 -3.50 1.86 -6.00
N ILE A 87 -2.34 2.31 -6.48
CA ILE A 87 -1.52 1.60 -7.46
C ILE A 87 -0.11 1.46 -6.89
N GLU A 88 0.45 0.25 -6.98
CA GLU A 88 1.85 -0.02 -6.61
C GLU A 88 2.71 -0.22 -7.86
N GLY A 89 3.64 0.70 -8.07
CA GLY A 89 4.51 0.76 -9.23
C GLY A 89 5.71 -0.19 -9.17
N HIS A 90 5.89 -0.94 -8.06
CA HIS A 90 7.07 -1.80 -7.86
C HIS A 90 7.26 -2.83 -8.97
N LEU A 91 6.15 -3.29 -9.57
CA LEU A 91 6.14 -4.23 -10.71
C LEU A 91 6.91 -3.70 -11.92
N PHE A 92 7.02 -2.37 -12.07
CA PHE A 92 7.62 -1.71 -13.23
C PHE A 92 9.04 -1.21 -12.97
N LEU A 93 9.61 -1.47 -11.79
CA LEU A 93 11.00 -1.11 -11.43
C LEU A 93 12.00 -2.21 -11.81
N ASN A 94 11.56 -3.46 -11.77
CA ASN A 94 12.40 -4.64 -11.91
C ASN A 94 12.33 -5.20 -13.33
N GLY A 95 13.50 -5.32 -13.98
CA GLY A 95 13.66 -5.92 -15.30
C GLY A 95 15.03 -6.55 -15.46
N LYS A 96 15.21 -7.43 -16.44
CA LYS A 96 16.50 -8.08 -16.75
C LYS A 96 17.30 -7.27 -17.77
N LYS A 97 16.66 -6.41 -18.56
CA LYS A 97 17.37 -5.53 -19.51
C LYS A 97 18.12 -4.42 -18.77
N PRO A 98 19.14 -3.81 -19.43
CA PRO A 98 19.78 -2.60 -18.93
C PRO A 98 18.76 -1.48 -18.69
N ILE A 99 18.99 -0.63 -17.68
CA ILE A 99 18.02 0.38 -17.20
C ILE A 99 17.52 1.30 -18.33
N GLN A 100 18.41 1.70 -19.25
CA GLN A 100 18.07 2.54 -20.41
C GLN A 100 17.11 1.89 -21.43
N HIS A 101 16.89 0.59 -21.31
CA HIS A 101 15.96 -0.18 -22.15
C HIS A 101 14.71 -0.64 -21.38
N ARG A 102 14.58 -0.25 -20.11
CA ARG A 102 13.39 -0.53 -19.30
C ARG A 102 12.31 0.50 -19.56
N SER A 103 11.06 0.10 -19.39
CA SER A 103 9.88 0.92 -19.65
C SER A 103 8.95 0.92 -18.45
N SER A 104 8.30 2.05 -18.19
CA SER A 104 7.18 2.16 -17.24
C SER A 104 5.82 2.06 -17.93
N TYR A 105 5.77 1.53 -19.16
CA TYR A 105 4.54 1.47 -19.97
C TYR A 105 3.38 0.81 -19.24
N GLY A 106 3.61 -0.32 -18.55
CA GLY A 106 2.55 -1.00 -17.80
C GLY A 106 1.97 -0.19 -16.65
N LEU A 107 2.72 0.75 -16.05
CA LEU A 107 2.15 1.67 -15.06
C LEU A 107 1.05 2.53 -15.71
N GLY A 108 1.29 2.98 -16.94
CA GLY A 108 0.29 3.71 -17.74
C GLY A 108 -0.95 2.86 -18.05
N GLU A 109 -0.76 1.56 -18.32
CA GLU A 109 -1.88 0.62 -18.54
C GLU A 109 -2.73 0.44 -17.28
N VAL A 110 -2.10 0.33 -16.10
CA VAL A 110 -2.82 0.25 -14.82
C VAL A 110 -3.55 1.56 -14.51
N ILE A 111 -2.91 2.71 -14.73
CA ILE A 111 -3.55 4.02 -14.55
C ILE A 111 -4.75 4.16 -15.49
N LYS A 112 -4.62 3.75 -16.76
CA LYS A 112 -5.73 3.76 -17.70
C LYS A 112 -6.88 2.89 -17.20
N ALA A 113 -6.60 1.67 -16.74
CA ALA A 113 -7.63 0.78 -16.19
C ALA A 113 -8.34 1.39 -14.97
N ALA A 114 -7.61 2.07 -14.09
CA ALA A 114 -8.19 2.80 -12.97
C ALA A 114 -9.10 3.96 -13.42
N LEU A 115 -8.68 4.73 -14.43
CA LEU A 115 -9.47 5.82 -15.01
C LEU A 115 -10.73 5.31 -15.73
N ASP A 116 -10.64 4.18 -16.44
CA ASP A 116 -11.79 3.52 -17.06
C ASP A 116 -12.81 3.06 -16.00
N ASN A 117 -12.35 2.77 -14.78
CA ASN A 117 -13.17 2.49 -13.60
C ASN A 117 -13.58 3.76 -12.82
N HIS A 118 -13.65 4.91 -13.51
CA HIS A 118 -14.14 6.18 -12.98
C HIS A 118 -13.41 6.68 -11.72
N THR A 119 -12.12 6.37 -11.61
CA THR A 119 -11.28 6.89 -10.53
C THR A 119 -11.08 8.40 -10.66
N GLU A 120 -11.26 9.13 -9.56
CA GLU A 120 -10.98 10.57 -9.46
C GLU A 120 -9.72 10.88 -8.62
N HIS A 121 -9.39 10.00 -7.66
CA HIS A 121 -8.27 10.18 -6.74
C HIS A 121 -7.30 9.00 -6.82
N LEU A 122 -6.06 9.27 -7.24
CA LEU A 122 -5.01 8.26 -7.39
C LEU A 122 -3.91 8.46 -6.35
N VAL A 123 -3.57 7.38 -5.65
CA VAL A 123 -2.39 7.26 -4.81
C VAL A 123 -1.48 6.22 -5.45
N ILE A 124 -0.29 6.64 -5.89
CA ILE A 124 0.65 5.77 -6.58
C ILE A 124 1.93 5.68 -5.76
N SER A 125 2.24 4.48 -5.28
CA SER A 125 3.57 4.17 -4.73
C SER A 125 4.51 3.80 -5.88
N LEU A 126 5.74 4.31 -5.88
CA LEU A 126 6.73 4.05 -6.92
C LEU A 126 7.91 3.20 -6.45
N GLY A 127 7.86 2.64 -5.24
CA GLY A 127 8.98 1.95 -4.59
C GLY A 127 9.98 2.87 -3.90
#